data_AF-Q9CZ82-F1
#
_entry.id   AF-Q9CZ82-F1
#
_cell.length_a   1.000
_cell.length_b   1.000
_cell.length_c   1.000
_cell.angle_alpha   90.00
_cell.angle_beta   90.00
_cell.angle_gamma   90.00
#
_symmetry.space_group_name_H-M   'P 1'
#
loop_
_entity.id
_entity.type
_entity.pdbx_description
1 polymer ?
#
loop_
_entity_poly.entity_id
_entity_poly.type
_entity_poly.pdbx_seq_one_letter_code
_entity_poly.pdbx_strand_id
1 'polypeptide(L)'
;MEAPPVTMMPVTGGTINMMEYLLQGSVLDHSLESLIHRLRGLCDNMEPETFLDHEMVFLLKGQQASPFVLRARRSMDRAGAPWHLRYLGQPEMGDKNRHALVRNCVDIATSENLTDFLMEMGFRMDHEFVAKGHLFRKGIMKVVVYKIFRILVPGNTDSTEALSLSYLVELSVVAPAGQDMVSDDMRNFAEQLKPLVHLEKIDPKRLM
;
A
#
# COMPACT_ATOMS: atom_id res chain seq x y z
N MET A 1 23.35 7.90 -27.09
CA MET A 1 23.45 8.86 -25.97
C MET A 1 23.15 8.05 -24.72
N GLU A 2 24.17 7.67 -23.95
CA GLU A 2 23.99 6.85 -22.75
C GLU A 2 23.40 7.76 -21.66
N ALA A 3 22.25 7.39 -21.09
CA ALA A 3 21.64 8.17 -20.03
C ALA A 3 22.56 8.14 -18.79
N PRO A 4 22.86 9.30 -18.17
CA PRO A 4 23.77 9.34 -17.03
C PRO A 4 23.21 8.49 -15.87
N PRO A 5 24.08 7.90 -15.04
CA PRO A 5 23.66 7.07 -13.92
C PRO A 5 22.81 7.89 -12.96
N VAL A 6 21.57 7.41 -12.72
CA VAL A 6 20.65 7.99 -11.75
C VAL A 6 21.27 7.81 -10.37
N THR A 7 21.91 8.87 -9.89
CA THR A 7 22.42 8.91 -8.51
C THR A 7 21.20 9.06 -7.62
N MET A 8 20.82 7.97 -6.94
CA MET A 8 19.80 7.98 -5.90
C MET A 8 20.32 8.81 -4.72
N MET A 9 20.24 10.14 -4.81
CA MET A 9 20.35 10.96 -3.63
C MET A 9 19.11 10.66 -2.77
N PRO A 10 19.27 10.37 -1.46
CA PRO A 10 18.12 10.47 -0.58
C PRO A 10 17.53 11.87 -0.77
N VAL A 11 16.21 11.96 -0.92
CA VAL A 11 15.51 13.24 -1.06
C VAL A 11 15.72 14.01 0.24
N THR A 12 16.81 14.78 0.33
CA THR A 12 17.10 15.65 1.48
C THR A 12 16.48 17.04 1.30
N GLY A 13 15.76 17.27 0.20
CA GLY A 13 15.05 18.50 -0.06
C GLY A 13 13.71 18.52 0.66
N GLY A 14 13.66 19.18 1.83
CA GLY A 14 12.49 19.84 2.44
C GLY A 14 11.22 19.02 2.71
N THR A 15 11.13 17.78 2.26
CA THR A 15 10.02 16.88 2.47
C THR A 15 10.28 16.14 3.77
N ILE A 16 9.31 16.23 4.68
CA ILE A 16 9.36 15.52 5.96
C ILE A 16 9.64 14.04 5.63
N ASN A 17 10.70 13.45 6.18
CA ASN A 17 10.98 12.02 6.05
C ASN A 17 9.87 11.24 6.75
N MET A 18 8.82 10.93 5.99
CA MET A 18 7.69 10.16 6.47
C MET A 18 7.98 8.67 6.32
N MET A 19 7.71 7.95 7.39
CA MET A 19 7.81 6.51 7.50
C MET A 19 6.40 5.91 7.48
N GLU A 20 6.20 4.89 6.66
CA GLU A 20 5.07 4.00 6.78
C GLU A 20 5.41 2.91 7.79
N TYR A 21 4.55 2.77 8.81
CA TYR A 21 4.47 1.62 9.70
C TYR A 21 3.35 0.72 9.18
N LEU A 22 3.62 -0.56 8.99
CA LEU A 22 2.69 -1.49 8.36
C LEU A 22 2.61 -2.84 9.09
N LEU A 23 1.39 -3.31 9.30
CA LEU A 23 1.06 -4.70 9.64
C LEU A 23 0.10 -5.24 8.58
N GLN A 24 0.28 -6.51 8.22
CA GLN A 24 -0.49 -7.16 7.17
C GLN A 24 -1.04 -8.50 7.66
N GLY A 25 -2.19 -8.86 7.12
CA GLY A 25 -2.80 -10.17 7.30
C GLY A 25 -3.89 -10.38 6.25
N SER A 26 -4.69 -11.42 6.43
CA SER A 26 -5.80 -11.71 5.52
C SER A 26 -7.00 -12.27 6.27
N VAL A 27 -8.16 -12.17 5.65
CA VAL A 27 -9.42 -12.76 6.12
C VAL A 27 -10.10 -13.49 4.97
N LEU A 28 -10.68 -14.67 5.24
CA LEU A 28 -11.42 -15.42 4.23
C LEU A 28 -12.73 -14.72 3.88
N ASP A 29 -13.21 -14.90 2.64
CA ASP A 29 -14.42 -14.25 2.13
C ASP A 29 -15.63 -14.41 3.07
N HIS A 30 -15.83 -15.60 3.64
CA HIS A 30 -16.96 -15.90 4.52
C HIS A 30 -16.87 -15.21 5.89
N SER A 31 -15.69 -14.72 6.29
CA SER A 31 -15.45 -14.01 7.55
C SER A 31 -15.39 -12.49 7.38
N LEU A 32 -15.52 -11.98 6.16
CA LEU A 32 -15.45 -10.55 5.86
C LEU A 32 -16.44 -9.74 6.70
N GLU A 33 -17.72 -10.12 6.70
CA GLU A 33 -18.76 -9.38 7.42
C GLU A 33 -18.50 -9.32 8.93
N SER A 34 -17.99 -10.41 9.50
CA SER A 34 -17.57 -10.43 10.91
C SER A 34 -16.41 -9.48 11.19
N LEU A 35 -15.42 -9.41 10.29
CA LEU A 35 -14.32 -8.46 10.40
C LEU A 35 -14.79 -7.01 10.24
N ILE A 36 -15.62 -6.72 9.24
CA ILE A 36 -16.18 -5.39 9.00
C ILE A 36 -16.99 -4.92 10.20
N HIS A 37 -17.83 -5.79 10.78
CA HIS A 37 -18.58 -5.47 11.99
C HIS A 37 -17.66 -5.18 13.18
N ARG A 38 -16.61 -5.99 13.39
CA ARG A 38 -15.59 -5.74 14.43
C ARG A 38 -14.88 -4.39 14.22
N LEU A 39 -14.47 -4.10 12.99
CA LEU A 39 -13.77 -2.85 12.67
C LEU A 39 -14.64 -1.62 12.89
N ARG A 40 -15.93 -1.66 12.55
CA ARG A 40 -16.86 -0.57 12.90
C ARG A 40 -16.85 -0.29 14.41
N GLY A 41 -16.97 -1.33 15.24
CA GLY A 41 -16.92 -1.17 16.69
C GLY A 41 -15.59 -0.62 17.20
N LEU A 42 -14.47 -0.99 16.58
CA LEU A 42 -13.13 -0.52 16.97
C LEU A 42 -12.80 0.89 16.48
N CYS A 43 -13.42 1.33 15.38
CA CYS A 43 -13.23 2.62 14.70
C CYS A 43 -14.45 3.54 14.93
N ASP A 44 -14.90 3.62 16.17
CA ASP A 44 -15.90 4.59 16.65
C ASP A 44 -17.28 4.51 15.96
N ASN A 45 -17.68 3.32 15.53
CA ASN A 45 -18.94 3.03 14.81
C ASN A 45 -19.13 3.85 13.53
N MET A 46 -18.05 4.35 12.95
CA MET A 46 -18.10 5.02 11.64
C MET A 46 -18.29 4.00 10.53
N GLU A 47 -19.13 4.34 9.54
CA GLU A 47 -19.22 3.56 8.31
C GLU A 47 -17.88 3.65 7.54
N PRO A 48 -17.37 2.53 7.01
CA PRO A 48 -16.15 2.55 6.22
C PRO A 48 -16.35 3.31 4.91
N GLU A 49 -15.31 4.00 4.50
CA GLU A 49 -15.22 4.55 3.15
C GLU A 49 -14.96 3.38 2.18
N THR A 50 -15.78 3.25 1.15
CA THR A 50 -15.51 2.28 0.07
C THR A 50 -14.57 2.87 -0.96
N PHE A 51 -13.80 2.00 -1.61
CA PHE A 51 -12.93 2.40 -2.70
C PHE A 51 -12.87 1.31 -3.77
N LEU A 52 -12.65 1.76 -4.99
CA LEU A 52 -12.30 0.95 -6.16
C LEU A 52 -11.14 1.64 -6.87
N ASP A 53 -9.96 1.07 -6.76
CA ASP A 53 -8.73 1.66 -7.28
C ASP A 53 -8.14 0.78 -8.39
N HIS A 54 -7.66 1.42 -9.45
CA HIS A 54 -6.76 0.81 -10.43
C HIS A 54 -5.32 1.09 -10.01
N GLU A 55 -4.55 0.04 -9.77
CA GLU A 55 -3.14 0.13 -9.39
C GLU A 55 -2.24 -0.48 -10.46
N MET A 56 -1.15 0.22 -10.77
CA MET A 56 -0.16 -0.16 -11.75
C MET A 56 1.23 -0.09 -11.11
N VAL A 57 2.03 -1.13 -11.26
CA VAL A 57 3.40 -1.19 -10.74
C VAL A 57 4.39 -0.97 -11.87
N PHE A 58 5.27 -0.01 -11.68
CA PHE A 58 6.30 0.39 -12.62
C PHE A 58 7.69 0.09 -12.07
N LEU A 59 8.54 -0.48 -12.93
CA LEU A 59 9.91 -0.84 -12.63
C LEU A 59 10.88 -0.06 -13.51
N LEU A 60 11.90 0.52 -12.90
CA LEU A 60 13.08 1.03 -13.58
C LEU A 60 14.28 0.14 -13.24
N LYS A 61 14.78 -0.59 -14.24
CA LYS A 61 15.99 -1.40 -14.10
C LYS A 61 17.20 -0.48 -14.23
N GLY A 62 17.86 -0.18 -13.11
CA GLY A 62 19.14 0.52 -13.08
C GLY A 62 20.34 -0.44 -13.15
N GLN A 63 21.54 0.07 -12.86
CA GLN A 63 22.76 -0.75 -12.71
C GLN A 63 22.78 -1.59 -11.42
N GLN A 64 21.93 -1.26 -10.44
CA GLN A 64 21.82 -1.98 -9.17
C GLN A 64 21.02 -3.29 -9.33
N ALA A 65 21.28 -4.26 -8.46
CA ALA A 65 20.65 -5.59 -8.53
C ALA A 65 19.12 -5.58 -8.31
N SER A 66 18.59 -4.61 -7.56
CA SER A 66 17.15 -4.47 -7.33
C SER A 66 16.55 -3.37 -8.20
N PRO A 67 15.44 -3.61 -8.92
CA PRO A 67 14.77 -2.58 -9.69
C PRO A 67 14.20 -1.49 -8.76
N PHE A 68 14.18 -0.26 -9.25
CA PHE A 68 13.48 0.84 -8.58
C PHE A 68 11.99 0.72 -8.89
N VAL A 69 11.15 0.71 -7.85
CA VAL A 69 9.72 0.39 -7.95
C VAL A 69 8.88 1.62 -7.61
N LEU A 70 7.95 1.97 -8.49
CA LEU A 70 6.91 2.96 -8.26
C LEU A 70 5.53 2.34 -8.43
N ARG A 71 4.55 2.82 -7.68
CA ARG A 71 3.14 2.44 -7.84
C ARG A 71 2.35 3.65 -8.27
N ALA A 72 1.66 3.53 -9.39
CA ALA A 72 0.67 4.49 -9.84
C ALA A 72 -0.71 3.98 -9.46
N ARG A 73 -1.55 4.86 -8.93
CA ARG A 73 -2.92 4.52 -8.51
C ARG A 73 -3.89 5.60 -8.96
N ARG A 74 -5.09 5.18 -9.38
CA ARG A 74 -6.23 6.08 -9.56
C ARG A 74 -7.49 5.45 -8.99
N SER A 75 -8.38 6.28 -8.47
CA SER A 75 -9.74 5.85 -8.13
C SER A 75 -10.56 5.70 -9.41
N MET A 76 -11.36 4.64 -9.46
CA MET A 76 -12.30 4.34 -10.55
C MET A 76 -13.74 4.75 -10.20
N ASP A 77 -14.04 4.95 -8.93
CA ASP A 77 -15.37 5.31 -8.42
C ASP A 77 -15.54 6.82 -8.17
N ARG A 78 -14.46 7.61 -8.23
CA ARG A 78 -14.49 9.07 -8.04
C ARG A 78 -14.06 9.78 -9.30
N ALA A 79 -15.03 10.25 -10.07
CA ALA A 79 -14.78 11.06 -11.25
C ALA A 79 -13.92 12.29 -10.89
N GLY A 80 -12.86 12.52 -11.66
CA GLY A 80 -11.93 13.65 -11.46
C GLY A 80 -10.95 13.49 -10.31
N ALA A 81 -10.90 12.34 -9.63
CA ALA A 81 -9.85 12.07 -8.66
C ALA A 81 -8.47 12.06 -9.35
N PRO A 82 -7.44 12.71 -8.77
CA PRO A 82 -6.12 12.74 -9.36
C PRO A 82 -5.47 11.35 -9.33
N TRP A 83 -4.48 11.16 -10.19
CA TRP A 83 -3.58 10.02 -10.04
C TRP A 83 -2.72 10.20 -8.80
N HIS A 84 -2.23 9.10 -8.26
CA HIS A 84 -1.28 9.07 -7.16
C HIS A 84 -0.04 8.32 -7.59
N LEU A 85 1.12 8.93 -7.38
CA LEU A 85 2.41 8.26 -7.51
C LEU A 85 2.95 7.96 -6.11
N ARG A 86 3.26 6.69 -5.87
CA ARG A 86 3.74 6.21 -4.59
C ARG A 86 5.08 5.51 -4.71
N TYR A 87 6.00 5.91 -3.84
CA TYR A 87 7.29 5.26 -3.62
C TYR A 87 7.34 4.65 -2.22
N LEU A 88 7.85 3.42 -2.14
CA LEU A 88 8.05 2.67 -0.91
C LEU A 88 9.52 2.25 -0.84
N GLY A 89 10.22 2.75 0.16
CA GLY A 89 11.62 2.42 0.40
C GLY A 89 11.81 0.99 0.89
N GLN A 90 13.08 0.59 1.02
CA GLN A 90 13.42 -0.69 1.63
C GLN A 90 12.98 -0.70 3.10
N PRO A 91 12.42 -1.83 3.59
CA PRO A 91 12.14 -2.01 5.00
C PRO A 91 13.40 -1.86 5.85
N GLU A 92 13.28 -1.15 6.97
CA GLU A 92 14.32 -1.11 7.99
C GLU A 92 14.46 -2.51 8.60
N MET A 93 15.54 -3.20 8.23
CA MET A 93 15.91 -4.50 8.79
C MET A 93 16.93 -4.25 9.91
N GLY A 94 16.56 -4.52 11.17
CA GLY A 94 17.51 -4.42 12.28
C GLY A 94 16.89 -4.49 13.66
N ASP A 95 15.72 -3.89 13.84
CA ASP A 95 15.06 -3.87 15.14
C ASP A 95 14.08 -5.05 15.30
N LYS A 96 14.46 -6.02 16.13
CA LYS A 96 13.64 -7.19 16.49
C LYS A 96 12.52 -6.84 17.46
N ASN A 97 12.62 -5.74 18.20
CA ASN A 97 11.60 -5.32 19.14
C ASN A 97 10.44 -4.61 18.42
N ARG A 98 10.65 -4.15 17.19
CA ARG A 98 9.64 -3.43 16.43
C ARG A 98 8.59 -4.36 15.84
N HIS A 99 7.35 -4.16 16.28
CA HIS A 99 6.20 -4.98 15.89
C HIS A 99 5.71 -4.75 14.46
N ALA A 100 5.95 -3.57 13.88
CA ALA A 100 5.54 -3.21 12.52
C ALA A 100 6.72 -3.20 11.53
N LEU A 101 6.41 -3.41 10.25
CA LEU A 101 7.33 -3.09 9.16
C LEU A 101 7.45 -1.58 9.05
N VAL A 102 8.67 -1.05 8.93
CA VAL A 102 8.90 0.39 8.76
C VAL A 102 9.70 0.64 7.49
N ARG A 103 9.25 1.58 6.67
CA ARG A 103 9.95 1.98 5.44
C ARG A 103 9.63 3.43 5.10
N ASN A 104 10.54 4.08 4.36
CA ASN A 104 10.27 5.39 3.77
C ASN A 104 9.03 5.30 2.85
N CYS A 105 8.16 6.29 2.94
CA CYS A 105 6.96 6.36 2.12
C CYS A 105 6.77 7.77 1.57
N VAL A 106 6.62 7.87 0.25
CA VAL A 106 6.23 9.10 -0.44
C VAL A 106 4.99 8.78 -1.26
N ASP A 107 3.93 9.57 -1.08
CA ASP A 107 2.69 9.48 -1.84
C ASP A 107 2.29 10.90 -2.24
N ILE A 108 2.13 11.13 -3.54
CA ILE A 108 1.84 12.45 -4.10
C ILE A 108 0.71 12.33 -5.13
N ALA A 109 -0.17 13.33 -5.14
CA ALA A 109 -1.15 13.50 -6.20
C ALA A 109 -0.47 14.04 -7.47
N THR A 110 -0.87 13.54 -8.63
CA THR A 110 -0.30 13.85 -9.94
C THR A 110 -1.40 14.04 -10.99
N SER A 111 -0.99 14.51 -12.17
CA SER A 111 -1.85 14.68 -13.34
C SER A 111 -2.16 13.34 -14.04
N GLU A 112 -3.08 13.40 -14.99
CA GLU A 112 -3.59 12.24 -15.75
C GLU A 112 -2.55 11.56 -16.65
N ASN A 113 -1.52 12.28 -17.06
CA ASN A 113 -0.44 11.78 -17.91
C ASN A 113 0.66 11.05 -17.13
N LEU A 114 0.41 10.64 -15.87
CA LEU A 114 1.41 9.99 -15.02
C LEU A 114 2.05 8.76 -15.68
N THR A 115 1.23 7.90 -16.28
CA THR A 115 1.72 6.65 -16.89
C THR A 115 2.63 6.92 -18.08
N ASP A 116 2.27 7.88 -18.92
CA ASP A 116 3.04 8.26 -20.10
C ASP A 116 4.37 8.87 -19.67
N PHE A 117 4.32 9.79 -18.69
CA PHE A 117 5.52 10.37 -18.08
C PHE A 117 6.48 9.31 -17.54
N LEU A 118 5.97 8.29 -16.82
CA LEU A 118 6.81 7.22 -16.29
C LEU A 118 7.46 6.40 -17.42
N MET A 119 6.71 6.08 -18.48
CA MET A 119 7.23 5.35 -19.63
C MET A 119 8.29 6.16 -20.39
N GLU A 120 8.08 7.47 -20.57
CA GLU A 120 9.07 8.39 -21.16
C GLU A 120 10.36 8.47 -20.31
N MET A 121 10.23 8.37 -18.99
CA MET A 121 11.35 8.28 -18.06
C MET A 121 12.06 6.90 -18.06
N GLY A 122 11.59 5.95 -18.87
CA GLY A 122 12.19 4.63 -19.04
C GLY A 122 11.67 3.55 -18.09
N PHE A 123 10.65 3.85 -17.27
CA PHE A 123 9.98 2.82 -16.50
C PHE A 123 9.20 1.87 -17.42
N ARG A 124 9.11 0.62 -17.00
CA ARG A 124 8.24 -0.37 -17.63
C ARG A 124 7.15 -0.77 -16.64
N MET A 125 5.92 -0.84 -17.12
CA MET A 125 4.85 -1.46 -16.35
C MET A 125 5.17 -2.94 -16.19
N ASP A 126 5.11 -3.43 -14.96
CA ASP A 126 5.34 -4.82 -14.60
C ASP A 126 4.03 -5.59 -14.51
N HIS A 127 3.10 -5.05 -13.72
CA HIS A 127 1.74 -5.59 -13.59
C HIS A 127 0.76 -4.49 -13.19
N GLU A 128 -0.51 -4.79 -13.38
CA GLU A 128 -1.64 -3.95 -12.98
C GLU A 128 -2.76 -4.81 -12.39
N PHE A 129 -3.55 -4.22 -11.52
CA PHE A 129 -4.67 -4.89 -10.85
C PHE A 129 -5.72 -3.88 -10.39
N VAL A 130 -6.89 -4.39 -10.06
CA VAL A 130 -7.95 -3.61 -9.42
C VAL A 130 -8.03 -4.00 -7.94
N ALA A 131 -7.98 -3.01 -7.06
CA ALA A 131 -8.20 -3.18 -5.63
C ALA A 131 -9.58 -2.63 -5.25
N LYS A 132 -10.40 -3.45 -4.60
CA LYS A 132 -11.73 -3.03 -4.15
C LYS A 132 -11.92 -3.36 -2.68
N GLY A 133 -12.36 -2.39 -1.88
CA GLY A 133 -12.47 -2.64 -0.46
C GLY A 133 -13.07 -1.53 0.38
N HIS A 134 -12.75 -1.61 1.66
CA HIS A 134 -13.22 -0.77 2.74
C HIS A 134 -12.04 -0.13 3.46
N LEU A 135 -12.20 1.13 3.82
CA LEU A 135 -11.22 1.94 4.50
C LEU A 135 -11.81 2.43 5.82
N PHE A 136 -11.15 2.08 6.92
CA PHE A 136 -11.47 2.53 8.27
C PHE A 136 -10.35 3.42 8.80
N ARG A 137 -10.72 4.33 9.70
CA ARG A 137 -9.78 5.21 10.39
C ARG A 137 -10.01 5.15 11.89
N LYS A 138 -8.92 5.14 12.66
CA LYS A 138 -8.93 5.31 14.11
C LYS A 138 -7.78 6.22 14.51
N GLY A 139 -8.08 7.49 14.78
CA GLY A 139 -7.05 8.51 14.95
C GLY A 139 -6.13 8.55 13.72
N ILE A 140 -4.83 8.31 13.92
CA ILE A 140 -3.83 8.28 12.85
C ILE A 140 -3.72 6.92 12.14
N MET A 141 -4.37 5.87 12.66
CA MET A 141 -4.35 4.53 12.08
C MET A 141 -5.34 4.41 10.93
N LYS A 142 -4.86 3.81 9.84
CA LYS A 142 -5.64 3.46 8.66
C LYS A 142 -5.72 1.95 8.53
N VAL A 143 -6.93 1.40 8.53
CA VAL A 143 -7.16 -0.03 8.28
C VAL A 143 -7.85 -0.20 6.93
N VAL A 144 -7.24 -0.95 6.03
CA VAL A 144 -7.79 -1.25 4.71
C VAL A 144 -8.11 -2.73 4.64
N VAL A 145 -9.32 -3.07 4.25
CA VAL A 145 -9.75 -4.45 3.97
C VAL A 145 -10.17 -4.51 2.52
N TYR A 146 -9.41 -5.21 1.68
CA TYR A 146 -9.64 -5.16 0.24
C TYR A 146 -9.33 -6.47 -0.46
N LYS A 147 -10.00 -6.66 -1.60
CA LYS A 147 -9.80 -7.79 -2.48
C LYS A 147 -9.06 -7.32 -3.73
N ILE A 148 -8.08 -8.13 -4.14
CA ILE A 148 -7.30 -7.89 -5.34
C ILE A 148 -7.95 -8.66 -6.48
N PHE A 149 -8.13 -7.98 -7.60
CA PHE A 149 -8.67 -8.52 -8.83
C PHE A 149 -7.60 -8.43 -9.92
N ARG A 150 -7.30 -9.56 -10.55
CA ARG A 150 -6.40 -9.58 -11.70
C ARG A 150 -7.15 -9.08 -12.93
N ILE A 151 -6.49 -8.26 -13.74
CA ILE A 151 -6.99 -7.78 -15.02
C ILE A 151 -6.70 -8.86 -16.08
N LEU A 152 -7.74 -9.28 -16.82
CA LEU A 152 -7.63 -10.38 -17.80
C LEU A 152 -7.12 -9.92 -19.16
N VAL A 153 -7.48 -8.69 -19.52
CA VAL A 153 -7.05 -8.04 -20.76
C VAL A 153 -6.35 -6.75 -20.35
N PRO A 154 -5.04 -6.59 -20.61
CA PRO A 154 -4.29 -5.41 -20.21
C PRO A 154 -4.99 -4.10 -20.61
N GLY A 155 -5.08 -3.16 -19.68
CA GLY A 155 -5.75 -1.87 -19.81
C GLY A 155 -7.27 -1.91 -19.67
N ASN A 156 -7.91 -3.09 -19.63
CA ASN A 156 -9.35 -3.24 -19.49
C ASN A 156 -9.74 -3.57 -18.04
N THR A 157 -9.95 -2.53 -17.23
CA THR A 157 -10.30 -2.64 -15.82
C THR A 157 -11.71 -3.21 -15.55
N ASP A 158 -12.54 -3.38 -16.59
CA ASP A 158 -13.84 -4.04 -16.46
C ASP A 158 -13.73 -5.57 -16.59
N SER A 159 -12.68 -6.05 -17.26
CA SER A 159 -12.42 -7.48 -17.43
C SER A 159 -11.50 -7.98 -16.32
N THR A 160 -12.10 -8.31 -15.17
CA THR A 160 -11.35 -8.72 -13.98
C THR A 160 -11.90 -9.98 -13.32
N GLU A 161 -11.04 -10.69 -12.60
CA GLU A 161 -11.46 -11.77 -11.70
C GLU A 161 -10.71 -11.73 -10.37
N ALA A 162 -11.34 -12.25 -9.32
CA ALA A 162 -10.74 -12.29 -7.99
C ALA A 162 -9.43 -13.11 -8.01
N LEU A 163 -8.36 -12.53 -7.47
CA LEU A 163 -7.06 -13.22 -7.37
C LEU A 163 -7.08 -14.35 -6.33
N SER A 164 -7.90 -14.21 -5.28
CA SER A 164 -8.00 -15.19 -4.19
C SER A 164 -9.39 -15.22 -3.57
N LEU A 165 -9.63 -16.20 -2.68
CA LEU A 165 -10.84 -16.32 -1.85
C LEU A 165 -10.71 -15.59 -0.50
N SER A 166 -9.88 -14.56 -0.46
CA SER A 166 -9.58 -13.79 0.73
C SER A 166 -9.45 -12.30 0.44
N TYR A 167 -9.62 -11.52 1.49
CA TYR A 167 -9.32 -10.09 1.52
C TYR A 167 -7.98 -9.89 2.22
N LEU A 168 -7.15 -9.01 1.66
CA LEU A 168 -5.99 -8.48 2.35
C LEU A 168 -6.45 -7.47 3.40
N VAL A 169 -5.83 -7.53 4.57
CA VAL A 169 -6.05 -6.59 5.67
C VAL A 169 -4.73 -5.90 5.97
N GLU A 170 -4.72 -4.59 5.85
CA GLU A 170 -3.53 -3.76 6.10
C GLU A 170 -3.85 -2.71 7.17
N LEU A 171 -3.08 -2.72 8.24
CA LEU A 171 -3.07 -1.65 9.24
C LEU A 171 -1.81 -0.82 9.03
N SER A 172 -1.99 0.48 8.80
CA SER A 172 -0.89 1.38 8.48
C SER A 172 -0.99 2.72 9.21
N VAL A 173 0.18 3.30 9.48
CA VAL A 173 0.34 4.67 9.98
C VAL A 173 1.46 5.32 9.16
N VAL A 174 1.25 6.57 8.74
CA VAL A 174 2.31 7.37 8.12
C VAL A 174 2.67 8.48 9.10
N ALA A 175 3.89 8.42 9.62
CA ALA A 175 4.39 9.33 10.65
C ALA A 175 5.86 9.69 10.40
N PRO A 176 6.38 10.78 10.99
CA PRO A 176 7.80 11.08 10.94
C PRO A 176 8.66 9.91 11.47
N ALA A 177 9.93 9.87 11.08
CA ALA A 177 10.88 8.88 11.61
C ALA A 177 11.05 8.97 13.15
N GLY A 178 11.36 7.83 13.78
CA GLY A 178 11.66 7.77 15.23
C GLY A 178 10.44 7.73 16.15
N GLN A 179 9.26 7.37 15.66
CA GLN A 179 8.01 7.31 16.43
C GLN A 179 7.75 5.89 16.95
N ASP A 180 8.53 5.43 17.91
CA ASP A 180 8.51 4.02 18.35
C ASP A 180 7.16 3.58 18.94
N MET A 181 6.45 4.50 19.62
CA MET A 181 5.13 4.24 20.22
C MET A 181 4.07 3.82 19.19
N VAL A 182 4.21 4.26 17.93
CA VAL A 182 3.28 3.90 16.85
C VAL A 182 3.20 2.38 16.68
N SER A 183 4.34 1.69 16.81
CA SER A 183 4.39 0.24 16.63
C SER A 183 3.65 -0.52 17.75
N ASP A 184 3.68 -0.01 18.97
CA ASP A 184 2.96 -0.57 20.11
C ASP A 184 1.45 -0.35 19.99
N ASP A 185 1.03 0.86 19.61
CA ASP A 185 -0.39 1.18 19.40
C ASP A 185 -1.00 0.34 18.28
N MET A 186 -0.26 0.17 17.17
CA MET A 186 -0.67 -0.70 16.07
C MET A 186 -0.80 -2.16 16.50
N ARG A 187 0.14 -2.67 17.31
CA ARG A 187 0.04 -4.03 17.87
C ARG A 187 -1.18 -4.17 18.77
N ASN A 188 -1.42 -3.22 19.68
CA ASN A 188 -2.56 -3.24 20.59
C ASN A 188 -3.90 -3.21 19.85
N PHE A 189 -3.97 -2.48 18.74
CA PHE A 189 -5.14 -2.52 17.86
C PHE A 189 -5.27 -3.86 17.13
N ALA A 190 -4.17 -4.39 16.57
CA ALA A 190 -4.13 -5.67 15.87
C ALA A 190 -4.56 -6.85 16.74
N GLU A 191 -4.19 -6.87 18.04
CA GLU A 191 -4.63 -7.91 18.97
C GLU A 191 -6.15 -7.96 19.14
N GLN A 192 -6.85 -6.83 19.03
CA GLN A 192 -8.32 -6.75 19.13
C GLN A 192 -9.04 -7.33 17.90
N LEU A 193 -8.30 -7.64 16.83
CA LEU A 193 -8.85 -8.28 15.63
C LEU A 193 -8.74 -9.81 15.67
N LYS A 194 -8.02 -10.39 16.63
CA LYS A 194 -7.97 -11.84 16.79
C LYS A 194 -9.31 -12.39 17.32
N PRO A 195 -9.71 -13.61 16.92
CA PRO A 195 -9.00 -14.53 16.01
C PRO A 195 -9.32 -14.30 14.52
N LEU A 196 -10.14 -13.29 14.18
CA LEU A 196 -10.63 -13.09 12.80
C LEU A 196 -9.50 -12.83 11.81
N VAL A 197 -8.51 -12.02 12.19
CA VAL A 197 -7.31 -11.76 11.40
C VAL A 197 -6.10 -11.67 12.32
N HIS A 198 -5.00 -12.24 11.86
CA HIS A 198 -3.70 -12.14 12.50
C HIS A 198 -2.86 -11.16 11.69
N LEU A 199 -2.75 -9.92 12.20
CA LEU A 199 -1.91 -8.90 11.58
C LEU A 199 -0.48 -9.02 12.11
N GLU A 200 0.47 -9.14 11.19
CA GLU A 200 1.88 -9.33 11.51
C GLU A 200 2.79 -8.50 10.61
N LYS A 201 4.05 -8.38 11.04
CA LYS A 201 5.12 -7.82 10.22
C LYS A 201 5.58 -8.87 9.22
N ILE A 202 5.12 -8.74 7.97
CA ILE A 202 5.54 -9.60 6.87
C ILE A 202 6.77 -8.99 6.19
N ASP A 203 7.82 -9.79 5.98
CA ASP A 203 8.98 -9.39 5.18
C ASP A 203 8.68 -9.61 3.69
N PRO A 204 8.64 -8.56 2.85
CA PRO A 204 8.40 -8.70 1.42
C PRO A 204 9.40 -9.63 0.72
N LYS A 205 10.64 -9.72 1.21
CA LYS A 205 11.67 -10.59 0.62
C LYS A 205 11.38 -12.07 0.79
N ARG A 206 10.51 -12.45 1.73
CA ARG A 206 10.10 -13.85 1.92
C ARG A 206 9.05 -14.31 0.89
N LEU A 207 8.53 -13.39 0.08
CA LEU A 207 7.47 -13.64 -0.91
C LEU A 207 7.95 -13.56 -2.36
N MET A 208 9.22 -13.18 -2.61
CA MET A 208 9.84 -13.12 -3.93
C MET A 208 10.78 -14.29 -4.16
#